data_AF-A0A969CFU5-F1
#
_entry.id   AF-A0A969CFU5-F1
#
_cell.length_a   1.000
_cell.length_b   1.000
_cell.length_c   1.000
_cell.angle_alpha   90.00
_cell.angle_beta   90.00
_cell.angle_gamma   90.00
#
_symmetry.space_group_name_H-M   'P 1'
#
loop_
_entity.id
_entity.type
_entity.pdbx_description
1 polymer ?
#
loop_
_entity_poly.entity_id
_entity_poly.type
_entity_poly.pdbx_seq_one_letter_code
_entity_poly.pdbx_strand_id
1 'polypeptide(L)'
;MPATFSKTALLNFTIALLITLCLELLSPRAIFGQNIVTLKFANTPAGISTRYIGAVEGNINFDIKDLQDLGINTYRIYGGMSRWEPEDDDGKYGWPEISQIKANPNIINWAHWDKIMTDPPSGSDYWWSGELGTVWEGNARTIFNTLKQANIRPVVSIRKC
;
A
#
# COMPACT_ATOMS: atom_id res chain seq x y z
N MET A 1 51.90 -36.62 55.61
CA MET A 1 52.06 -37.94 54.96
C MET A 1 51.46 -37.84 53.56
N PRO A 2 52.22 -38.08 52.48
CA PRO A 2 51.66 -38.05 51.13
C PRO A 2 50.83 -39.31 50.91
N ALA A 3 49.60 -39.15 50.42
CA ALA A 3 48.74 -40.27 50.05
C ALA A 3 49.35 -41.01 48.84
N THR A 4 49.80 -42.24 49.04
CA THR A 4 50.24 -43.13 47.95
C THR A 4 49.02 -43.76 47.29
N PHE A 5 48.68 -43.29 46.09
CA PHE A 5 47.63 -43.93 45.29
C PHE A 5 48.07 -45.35 44.88
N SER A 6 47.16 -46.33 45.01
CA SER A 6 47.46 -47.69 44.57
C SER A 6 47.62 -47.73 43.04
N LYS A 7 48.47 -48.63 42.54
CA LYS A 7 48.68 -48.81 41.08
C LYS A 7 47.37 -49.08 40.33
N THR A 8 46.43 -49.77 40.98
CA THR A 8 45.09 -50.06 40.45
C THR A 8 44.24 -48.80 40.33
N ALA A 9 44.31 -47.89 41.31
CA ALA A 9 43.61 -46.61 41.25
C ALA A 9 44.14 -45.72 40.12
N LEU A 10 45.46 -45.70 39.92
CA LEU A 10 46.09 -44.95 38.83
C LEU A 10 45.68 -45.50 37.46
N LEU A 11 45.71 -46.83 37.28
CA LEU A 11 45.31 -47.49 36.03
C LEU A 11 43.84 -47.22 35.68
N ASN A 12 42.93 -47.34 36.65
CA ASN A 12 41.51 -47.08 36.43
C ASN A 12 41.25 -45.62 36.04
N PHE A 13 41.97 -44.68 36.66
CA PHE A 13 41.88 -43.27 36.31
C PHE A 13 42.38 -43.00 34.88
N THR A 14 43.50 -43.62 34.48
CA THR A 14 44.03 -43.49 33.12
C THR A 14 43.06 -44.06 32.07
N ILE A 15 42.44 -45.20 32.35
CA ILE A 15 41.43 -45.80 31.46
C ILE A 15 40.19 -44.90 31.33
N ALA A 16 39.67 -44.37 32.44
CA ALA A 16 38.52 -43.47 32.43
C ALA A 16 38.81 -42.16 31.66
N LEU A 17 40.02 -41.61 31.82
CA LEU A 17 40.46 -40.43 31.09
C LEU A 17 40.53 -40.70 29.58
N LEU A 18 41.12 -41.83 29.17
CA LEU A 18 41.21 -42.25 27.77
C LEU A 18 39.83 -42.46 27.13
N ILE A 19 38.91 -43.10 27.84
CA ILE A 19 37.54 -43.33 27.35
C ILE A 19 36.82 -41.98 27.13
N THR A 20 36.94 -41.06 28.10
CA THR A 20 36.33 -39.73 27.98
C THR A 20 36.91 -38.95 26.80
N LEU A 21 38.24 -38.97 26.64
CA LEU A 21 38.92 -38.30 25.54
C LEU A 21 38.54 -38.89 24.18
N CYS A 22 38.44 -40.22 24.09
CA CYS A 22 37.97 -40.89 22.88
C CYS A 22 36.51 -40.54 22.56
N LEU A 23 35.64 -40.45 23.56
CA LEU A 23 34.23 -40.07 23.37
C LEU A 23 34.08 -38.62 22.89
N GLU A 24 34.92 -37.69 23.35
CA GLU A 24 34.94 -36.29 22.86
C GLU A 24 35.53 -36.14 21.45
N LEU A 25 36.54 -36.94 21.11
CA LEU A 25 37.18 -36.91 19.78
C LEU A 25 36.34 -37.62 18.71
N LEU A 26 35.59 -38.65 19.10
CA LEU A 26 34.76 -39.46 18.21
C LEU A 26 33.29 -39.03 18.19
N SER A 27 32.90 -38.04 19.01
CA SER A 27 31.53 -37.52 18.93
C SER A 27 31.37 -36.79 17.59
N PRO A 28 30.42 -37.20 16.74
CA PRO A 28 30.17 -36.54 15.48
C PRO A 28 29.71 -35.10 15.78
N ARG A 29 30.58 -34.12 15.53
CA ARG A 29 30.15 -32.72 15.49
C ARG A 29 29.14 -32.61 14.37
N ALA A 30 27.92 -32.19 14.69
CA ALA A 30 26.93 -31.83 13.70
C ALA A 30 27.51 -30.68 12.85
N ILE A 31 28.05 -31.02 11.68
CA ILE A 31 28.38 -30.05 10.66
C ILE A 31 27.04 -29.63 10.07
N PHE A 32 26.43 -28.60 10.65
CA PHE A 32 25.32 -27.94 10.01
C PHE A 32 25.85 -27.39 8.69
N GLY A 33 25.46 -28.00 7.58
CA GLY A 33 25.72 -27.46 6.26
C GLY A 33 25.18 -26.03 6.24
N GLN A 34 26.08 -25.06 6.24
CA GLN A 34 25.67 -23.68 6.00
C GLN A 34 25.21 -23.63 4.55
N ASN A 35 23.90 -23.60 4.35
CA ASN A 35 23.34 -23.22 3.06
C ASN A 35 23.72 -21.76 2.82
N ILE A 36 24.86 -21.56 2.16
CA ILE A 36 25.30 -20.24 1.73
C ILE A 36 24.34 -19.81 0.62
N VAL A 37 23.38 -18.96 0.97
CA VAL A 37 22.48 -18.34 0.00
C VAL A 37 23.13 -17.08 -0.52
N THR A 38 23.41 -17.04 -1.83
CA THR A 38 23.84 -15.81 -2.50
C THR A 38 22.63 -14.93 -2.77
N LEU A 39 22.48 -13.84 -2.01
CA LEU A 39 21.54 -12.77 -2.32
C LEU A 39 22.12 -11.91 -3.46
N LYS A 40 21.45 -11.92 -4.62
CA LYS A 40 21.80 -11.02 -5.72
C LYS A 40 20.89 -9.78 -5.65
N PHE A 41 21.50 -8.62 -5.45
CA PHE A 41 20.82 -7.34 -5.55
C PHE A 41 20.96 -6.83 -6.98
N ALA A 42 19.85 -6.40 -7.59
CA ALA A 42 19.91 -5.66 -8.84
C ALA A 42 20.29 -4.20 -8.52
N ASN A 43 21.32 -3.66 -9.18
CA ASN A 43 21.64 -2.22 -9.13
C ASN A 43 20.64 -1.35 -9.90
N THR A 44 19.61 -1.97 -10.47
CA THR A 44 18.50 -1.29 -11.14
C THR A 44 17.27 -1.41 -10.26
N PRO A 45 16.58 -0.30 -9.93
CA PRO A 45 15.31 -0.37 -9.21
C PRO A 45 14.32 -1.25 -9.98
N ALA A 46 13.73 -2.24 -9.31
CA ALA A 46 12.64 -3.06 -9.88
C ALA A 46 11.35 -2.25 -10.11
N GLY A 47 11.31 -1.03 -9.59
CA GLY A 47 10.22 -0.07 -9.70
C GLY A 47 10.31 0.98 -8.60
N ILE A 48 9.32 1.86 -8.55
CA ILE A 48 9.12 2.82 -7.45
C ILE A 48 8.03 2.25 -6.55
N SER A 49 8.34 1.98 -5.27
CA SER A 49 7.32 1.61 -4.29
C SER A 49 6.28 2.73 -4.17
N THR A 50 5.00 2.35 -4.17
CA THR A 50 3.92 3.31 -3.96
C THR A 50 4.05 3.95 -2.58
N ARG A 51 4.12 5.28 -2.56
CA ARG A 51 4.03 6.10 -1.34
C ARG A 51 2.64 6.69 -1.33
N TYR A 52 1.79 6.14 -0.48
CA TYR A 52 0.38 6.51 -0.39
C TYR A 52 0.05 7.00 1.01
N ILE A 53 -0.83 7.99 1.06
CA ILE A 53 -1.65 8.30 2.22
C ILE A 53 -3.10 8.15 1.79
N GLY A 54 -3.88 7.39 2.55
CA GLY A 54 -5.33 7.38 2.39
C GLY A 54 -5.90 8.62 3.05
N ALA A 55 -6.27 9.63 2.26
CA ALA A 55 -7.02 10.76 2.77
C ALA A 55 -8.52 10.44 2.68
N VAL A 56 -9.27 10.70 3.76
CA VAL A 56 -10.69 10.98 3.61
C VAL A 56 -10.74 12.42 3.12
N GLU A 57 -11.26 12.63 1.92
CA GLU A 57 -11.28 13.96 1.32
C GLU A 57 -12.17 14.87 2.19
N GLY A 58 -11.56 15.86 2.83
CA GLY A 58 -12.28 16.98 3.44
C GLY A 58 -12.59 18.03 2.37
N ASN A 59 -13.61 18.84 2.59
CA ASN A 59 -14.06 19.85 1.63
C ASN A 59 -13.24 21.16 1.64
N ILE A 60 -12.14 21.23 2.40
CA ILE A 60 -11.53 22.51 2.78
C ILE A 60 -10.18 22.79 2.10
N ASN A 61 -9.30 21.81 1.87
CA ASN A 61 -7.91 22.09 1.45
C ASN A 61 -7.30 20.99 0.57
N PHE A 62 -7.54 21.03 -0.74
CA PHE A 62 -6.67 20.34 -1.70
C PHE A 62 -5.52 21.29 -2.11
N ASP A 63 -4.29 20.99 -1.66
CA ASP A 63 -3.06 21.64 -2.10
C ASP A 63 -2.07 20.61 -2.62
N ILE A 64 -1.57 20.83 -3.84
CA ILE A 64 -0.58 19.95 -4.45
C ILE A 64 0.79 20.04 -3.78
N LYS A 65 1.12 21.20 -3.18
CA LYS A 65 2.40 21.42 -2.50
C LYS A 65 2.54 20.50 -1.29
N ASP A 66 1.47 20.36 -0.51
CA ASP A 66 1.45 19.42 0.62
C ASP A 66 1.79 17.99 0.18
N LEU A 67 1.23 17.55 -0.96
CA LEU A 67 1.50 16.22 -1.50
C LEU A 67 2.95 16.08 -2.00
N GLN A 68 3.48 17.12 -2.65
CA GLN A 68 4.85 17.16 -3.14
C GLN A 68 5.88 17.18 -2.00
N ASP A 69 5.63 17.98 -0.97
CA ASP A 69 6.48 18.12 0.22
C ASP A 69 6.53 16.81 1.02
N LEU A 70 5.40 16.10 1.11
CA LEU A 70 5.35 14.75 1.68
C LEU A 70 6.03 13.69 0.81
N GLY A 71 6.36 14.00 -0.45
CA GLY A 71 6.99 13.08 -1.39
C GLY A 71 6.13 11.86 -1.74
N ILE A 72 4.80 12.02 -1.70
CA ILE A 72 3.87 10.96 -2.08
C ILE A 72 3.76 10.87 -3.61
N ASN A 73 3.52 9.67 -4.13
CA ASN A 73 3.36 9.45 -5.57
C ASN A 73 1.97 8.91 -5.94
N THR A 74 1.09 8.76 -4.95
CA THR A 74 -0.28 8.27 -5.12
C THR A 74 -1.19 8.98 -4.14
N TYR A 75 -2.31 9.52 -4.63
CA TYR A 75 -3.32 10.23 -3.85
C TYR A 75 -4.67 9.51 -3.98
N ARG A 76 -5.21 9.05 -2.85
CA ARG A 76 -6.52 8.41 -2.80
C ARG A 76 -7.60 9.46 -2.55
N ILE A 77 -8.50 9.60 -3.50
CA ILE A 77 -9.66 10.47 -3.44
C ILE A 77 -10.84 9.64 -2.93
N TYR A 78 -11.41 10.06 -1.80
CA TYR A 78 -12.66 9.53 -1.29
C TYR A 78 -13.78 10.51 -1.64
N GLY A 79 -14.45 10.29 -2.77
CA GLY A 79 -15.56 11.11 -3.21
C GLY A 79 -16.89 10.51 -2.74
N GLY A 80 -17.71 11.29 -2.04
CA GLY A 80 -19.13 10.95 -1.87
C GLY A 80 -19.84 11.03 -3.22
N MET A 81 -20.70 10.06 -3.55
CA MET A 81 -21.38 10.08 -4.85
C MET A 81 -22.22 11.33 -5.07
N SER A 82 -22.73 11.97 -4.01
CA SER A 82 -23.44 13.26 -4.08
C SER A 82 -22.70 14.39 -4.81
N ARG A 83 -21.36 14.31 -4.91
CA ARG A 83 -20.52 15.22 -5.70
C ARG A 83 -20.63 14.98 -7.20
N TRP A 84 -20.67 13.71 -7.62
CA TRP A 84 -20.59 13.29 -9.03
C TRP A 84 -21.93 12.82 -9.60
N GLU A 85 -22.89 12.57 -8.72
CA GLU A 85 -24.25 12.15 -8.96
C GLU A 85 -25.15 13.05 -8.10
N PRO A 86 -25.36 14.31 -8.52
CA PRO A 86 -26.17 15.27 -7.77
C PRO A 86 -27.68 14.96 -7.84
N GLU A 87 -28.08 14.15 -8.82
CA GLU A 87 -29.41 13.60 -9.00
C GLU A 87 -29.29 12.08 -8.95
N ASP A 88 -30.29 11.39 -8.41
CA ASP A 88 -30.36 9.93 -8.43
C ASP A 88 -30.38 9.40 -9.88
N ASP A 89 -29.22 8.94 -10.37
CA ASP A 89 -29.02 8.52 -11.77
C ASP A 89 -29.82 7.24 -12.02
N ASP A 90 -29.89 6.37 -11.00
CA ASP A 90 -30.53 5.07 -11.09
C ASP A 90 -32.06 5.17 -11.12
N GLY A 91 -32.63 6.15 -10.40
CA GLY A 91 -34.05 6.50 -10.46
C GLY A 91 -34.47 7.16 -11.77
N LYS A 92 -33.53 7.77 -12.51
CA LYS A 92 -33.80 8.55 -13.72
C LYS A 92 -33.50 7.81 -15.02
N TYR A 93 -32.38 7.09 -15.08
CA TYR A 93 -31.89 6.39 -16.27
C TYR A 93 -31.92 4.87 -16.13
N GLY A 94 -32.30 4.37 -14.95
CA GLY A 94 -32.41 2.94 -14.68
C GLY A 94 -31.06 2.30 -14.33
N TRP A 95 -31.05 0.97 -14.33
CA TRP A 95 -29.96 0.16 -13.79
C TRP A 95 -29.44 -0.80 -14.88
N PRO A 96 -28.73 -0.30 -15.91
CA PRO A 96 -28.31 -1.14 -17.03
C PRO A 96 -27.29 -2.19 -16.58
N GLU A 97 -27.50 -3.42 -17.02
CA GLU A 97 -26.53 -4.49 -16.82
C GLU A 97 -25.25 -4.26 -17.63
N ILE A 98 -24.15 -4.87 -17.19
CA ILE A 98 -22.86 -4.83 -17.92
C ILE A 98 -23.02 -5.32 -19.37
N SER A 99 -23.87 -6.32 -19.60
CA SER A 99 -24.20 -6.85 -20.93
C SER A 99 -24.82 -5.77 -21.83
N GLN A 100 -25.75 -4.98 -21.30
CA GLN A 100 -26.43 -3.89 -21.99
C GLN A 100 -25.48 -2.73 -22.28
N ILE A 101 -24.64 -2.35 -21.31
CA ILE A 101 -23.63 -1.28 -21.49
C ILE A 101 -22.63 -1.68 -22.58
N LYS A 102 -22.18 -2.94 -22.60
CA LYS A 102 -21.27 -3.44 -23.64
C LYS A 102 -21.92 -3.44 -25.03
N ALA A 103 -23.22 -3.76 -25.11
CA ALA A 103 -23.96 -3.77 -26.36
C ALA A 103 -24.26 -2.36 -26.87
N ASN A 104 -24.54 -1.42 -25.97
CA ASN A 104 -24.79 -0.02 -26.28
C ASN A 104 -24.20 0.88 -25.18
N PRO A 105 -22.96 1.38 -25.35
CA PRO A 105 -22.34 2.27 -24.38
C PRO A 105 -23.10 3.59 -24.17
N ASN A 106 -23.90 4.03 -25.15
CA ASN A 106 -24.65 5.27 -25.08
C ASN A 106 -25.90 5.18 -24.18
N ILE A 107 -26.19 4.02 -23.59
CA ILE A 107 -27.23 3.90 -22.55
C ILE A 107 -26.88 4.71 -21.30
N ILE A 108 -25.58 4.96 -21.07
CA ILE A 108 -25.09 5.83 -20.00
C ILE A 108 -25.04 7.27 -20.54
N ASN A 109 -25.56 8.22 -19.76
CA ASN A 109 -25.49 9.64 -20.09
C ASN A 109 -24.09 10.21 -19.80
N TRP A 110 -23.10 9.82 -20.60
CA TRP A 110 -21.70 10.24 -20.42
C TRP A 110 -21.53 11.76 -20.43
N ALA A 111 -22.35 12.49 -21.20
CA ALA A 111 -22.31 13.95 -21.25
C ALA A 111 -22.72 14.58 -19.91
N HIS A 112 -23.68 13.98 -19.20
CA HIS A 112 -24.03 14.42 -17.85
C HIS A 112 -22.87 14.21 -16.88
N TRP A 113 -22.30 13.01 -16.84
CA TRP A 113 -21.16 12.68 -15.98
C TRP A 113 -19.94 13.57 -16.26
N ASP A 114 -19.59 13.78 -17.53
CA ASP A 114 -18.46 14.64 -17.93
C ASP A 114 -18.71 16.10 -17.52
N LYS A 115 -19.95 16.60 -17.70
CA LYS A 115 -20.33 17.93 -17.25
C LYS A 115 -20.19 18.08 -15.74
N ILE A 116 -20.68 17.13 -14.94
CA ILE A 116 -20.56 17.23 -13.48
C ILE A 116 -19.10 17.24 -13.04
N MET A 117 -18.22 16.43 -13.65
CA MET A 117 -16.79 16.40 -13.30
C MET A 117 -16.00 17.62 -13.79
N THR A 118 -16.54 18.36 -14.76
CA THR A 118 -15.85 19.47 -15.45
C THR A 118 -16.37 20.83 -15.03
N ASP A 119 -17.68 20.97 -15.02
CA ASP A 119 -18.46 22.19 -14.76
C ASP A 119 -19.58 21.88 -13.75
N PRO A 120 -19.23 21.51 -12.50
CA PRO A 120 -20.21 21.25 -11.45
C PRO A 120 -21.02 22.52 -11.12
N PRO A 121 -22.20 22.37 -10.48
CA PRO A 121 -22.94 23.51 -9.95
C PRO A 121 -22.05 24.43 -9.11
N SER A 122 -22.25 25.74 -9.23
CA SER A 122 -21.44 26.76 -8.53
C SER A 122 -19.92 26.67 -8.78
N GLY A 123 -19.47 25.92 -9.79
CA GLY A 123 -18.06 25.81 -10.18
C GLY A 123 -17.19 24.92 -9.27
N SER A 124 -17.75 24.37 -8.18
CA SER A 124 -17.02 23.56 -7.21
C SER A 124 -17.64 22.20 -7.02
N ASP A 125 -16.83 21.17 -6.87
CA ASP A 125 -17.28 19.83 -6.48
C ASP A 125 -17.82 19.77 -5.04
N TYR A 126 -17.62 20.83 -4.25
CA TYR A 126 -18.10 20.99 -2.88
C TYR A 126 -19.29 21.93 -2.75
N TRP A 127 -19.95 22.27 -3.85
CA TRP A 127 -21.09 23.20 -3.92
C TRP A 127 -22.23 22.90 -2.94
N TRP A 128 -22.35 21.66 -2.47
CA TRP A 128 -23.38 21.18 -1.55
C TRP A 128 -22.95 21.13 -0.07
N SER A 129 -21.65 21.34 0.23
CA SER A 129 -21.06 20.98 1.54
C SER A 129 -20.56 22.17 2.37
N GLY A 130 -20.69 23.41 1.89
CA GLY A 130 -20.27 24.61 2.62
C GLY A 130 -20.53 25.91 1.86
N GLU A 131 -20.24 27.04 2.51
CA GLU A 131 -20.38 28.37 1.90
C GLU A 131 -19.22 28.66 0.92
N LEU A 132 -19.49 29.41 -0.15
CA LEU A 132 -18.44 29.88 -1.06
C LEU A 132 -17.36 30.64 -0.28
N GLY A 133 -16.10 30.41 -0.62
CA GLY A 133 -14.94 30.92 0.10
C GLY A 133 -14.57 30.19 1.39
N THR A 134 -15.39 29.24 1.87
CA THR A 134 -15.09 28.42 3.07
C THR A 134 -14.69 26.98 2.74
N VAL A 135 -14.94 26.56 1.50
CA VAL A 135 -14.58 25.25 0.96
C VAL A 135 -13.63 25.42 -0.23
N TRP A 136 -12.95 24.35 -0.61
CA TRP A 136 -12.15 24.34 -1.83
C TRP A 136 -13.06 24.53 -3.06
N GLU A 137 -12.65 25.41 -4.00
CA GLU A 137 -13.51 25.89 -5.09
C GLU A 137 -13.21 25.28 -6.48
N GLY A 138 -12.46 24.19 -6.56
CA GLY A 138 -12.22 23.52 -7.83
C GLY A 138 -13.15 22.32 -8.09
N ASN A 139 -12.82 21.55 -9.12
CA ASN A 139 -13.57 20.38 -9.53
C ASN A 139 -12.66 19.17 -9.83
N ALA A 140 -13.26 18.03 -10.15
CA ALA A 140 -12.54 16.79 -10.42
C ALA A 140 -11.54 16.95 -11.57
N ARG A 141 -11.91 17.67 -12.64
CA ARG A 141 -10.99 18.02 -13.74
C ARG A 141 -9.75 18.74 -13.22
N THR A 142 -9.92 19.75 -12.36
CA THR A 142 -8.80 20.48 -11.74
C THR A 142 -7.91 19.54 -10.92
N ILE A 143 -8.48 18.76 -10.00
CA ILE A 143 -7.71 17.79 -9.18
C ILE A 143 -6.93 16.81 -10.06
N PHE A 144 -7.60 16.14 -11.01
CA PHE A 144 -6.96 15.12 -11.84
C PHE A 144 -5.87 15.72 -12.74
N ASN A 145 -6.08 16.92 -13.28
CA ASN A 145 -5.07 17.60 -14.08
C ASN A 145 -3.87 17.99 -13.23
N THR A 146 -4.08 18.54 -12.03
CA THR A 146 -3.02 18.91 -11.10
C THR A 146 -2.20 17.69 -10.65
N LEU A 147 -2.86 16.59 -10.30
CA LEU A 147 -2.18 15.33 -9.94
C LEU A 147 -1.38 14.76 -11.11
N LYS A 148 -1.95 14.78 -12.33
CA LYS A 148 -1.27 14.34 -13.55
C LYS A 148 0.00 15.17 -13.82
N GLN A 149 -0.09 16.50 -13.70
CA GLN A 149 1.06 17.39 -13.88
C GLN A 149 2.16 17.14 -12.84
N ALA A 150 1.77 16.76 -11.61
CA ALA A 150 2.69 16.42 -10.53
C ALA A 150 3.23 14.98 -10.58
N ASN A 151 2.85 14.16 -11.58
CA ASN A 151 3.13 12.72 -11.62
C ASN A 151 2.65 11.95 -10.38
N ILE A 152 1.54 12.39 -9.78
CA ILE A 152 0.89 11.70 -8.66
C ILE A 152 -0.27 10.89 -9.21
N ARG A 153 -0.31 9.59 -8.92
CA ARG A 153 -1.38 8.69 -9.36
C ARG A 153 -2.67 8.95 -8.57
N PRO A 154 -3.79 9.31 -9.20
CA PRO A 154 -5.08 9.34 -8.52
C PRO A 154 -5.61 7.91 -8.31
N VAL A 155 -6.20 7.65 -7.14
CA VAL A 155 -6.99 6.45 -6.86
C VAL A 155 -8.35 6.88 -6.35
N VAL A 156 -9.40 6.64 -7.12
CA VAL A 156 -10.77 7.02 -6.73
C VAL A 156 -11.43 5.86 -6.00
N SER A 157 -11.93 6.12 -4.80
CA SER A 157 -12.80 5.20 -4.08
C SER A 157 -14.23 5.70 -4.15
N ILE A 158 -15.07 4.94 -4.84
CA ILE A 158 -16.50 5.21 -4.95
C ILE A 158 -17.23 4.39 -3.90
N ARG A 159 -18.06 5.04 -3.08
CA ARG A 159 -19.01 4.36 -2.20
C ARG A 159 -20.41 4.58 -2.75
N LYS A 160 -21.15 3.49 -2.95
CA LYS A 160 -22.59 3.55 -3.17
C LYS A 160 -23.25 4.08 -1.88
N CYS A 161 -23.91 5.24 -1.98
CA CYS A 161 -24.73 5.80 -0.91
C CYS A 161 -25.92 4.89 -0.65
#